data_AF-A0A1I2ZXS6-F1
#
_entry.id   AF-A0A1I2ZXS6-F1
#
_cell.length_a   1.000
_cell.length_b   1.000
_cell.length_c   1.000
_cell.angle_alpha   90.00
_cell.angle_beta   90.00
_cell.angle_gamma   90.00
#
_symmetry.space_group_name_H-M   'P 1'
#
loop_
_entity.id
_entity.type
_entity.pdbx_description
1 polymer ?
#
loop_
_entity_poly.entity_id
_entity_poly.type
_entity_poly.pdbx_seq_one_letter_code
_entity_poly.pdbx_strand_id
1 'polypeptide(L)'
;MLLNQDGDQIKHRTVQDNIKKYALVTGITGVRPSPHTFRHTFAKMFLMGDGDPYVLRDLLGHNSMSTVVLYLKLFREDLHQKYKGRSPVDWLNGIKVRRPDVQRDLPFDVEMQLGN
;
A
#
# COMPACT_ATOMS: atom_id res chain seq x y z
N MET A 1 -18.18 10.79 13.35
CA MET A 1 -19.30 9.90 12.98
C MET A 1 -19.94 10.44 11.70
N LEU A 2 -20.50 9.59 10.82
CA LEU A 2 -21.23 10.05 9.63
C LEU A 2 -22.72 10.14 9.94
N LEU A 3 -23.36 11.26 9.56
CA LEU A 3 -24.78 11.53 9.78
C LEU A 3 -25.56 11.46 8.47
N ASN A 4 -26.84 11.10 8.54
CA ASN A 4 -27.76 11.14 7.41
C ASN A 4 -28.28 12.58 7.22
N GLN A 5 -29.17 12.76 6.24
CA GLN A 5 -29.76 14.08 5.94
C GLN A 5 -30.64 14.62 7.07
N ASP A 6 -31.12 13.73 7.95
CA ASP A 6 -31.99 14.05 9.09
C ASP A 6 -31.21 14.30 10.39
N GLY A 7 -29.88 14.16 10.37
CA GLY A 7 -29.00 14.33 11.54
C GLY A 7 -28.77 13.07 12.37
N ASP A 8 -29.35 11.93 12.00
CA ASP A 8 -29.15 10.64 12.65
C ASP A 8 -27.88 9.93 12.17
N GLN A 9 -27.39 8.98 12.97
CA GLN A 9 -26.25 8.15 12.59
C GLN A 9 -26.54 7.31 11.32
N ILE A 10 -25.64 7.38 10.34
CA ILE A 10 -25.75 6.55 9.12
C ILE A 10 -25.62 5.06 9.46
N LYS A 11 -26.55 4.27 8.92
CA LYS A 11 -26.52 2.81 8.96
C LYS A 11 -25.51 2.28 7.95
N HIS A 12 -24.84 1.17 8.28
CA HIS A 12 -23.91 0.49 7.36
C HIS A 12 -24.54 0.18 6.00
N ARG A 13 -25.81 -0.23 5.98
CA ARG A 13 -26.56 -0.52 4.75
C ARG A 13 -26.67 0.69 3.83
N THR A 14 -26.91 1.88 4.39
CA THR A 14 -26.97 3.13 3.63
C THR A 14 -25.65 3.41 2.91
N VAL A 15 -24.51 3.17 3.56
CA VAL A 15 -23.20 3.32 2.92
C VAL A 15 -23.04 2.33 1.75
N GLN A 16 -23.42 1.07 1.96
CA GLN A 16 -23.36 0.05 0.91
C GLN A 16 -24.24 0.40 -0.29
N ASP A 17 -25.45 0.89 -0.04
CA ASP A 17 -26.40 1.23 -1.09
C ASP A 17 -25.99 2.50 -1.83
N ASN A 18 -25.42 3.49 -1.12
CA ASN A 18 -24.81 4.67 -1.74
C ASN A 18 -23.65 4.28 -2.67
N ILE A 19 -22.75 3.39 -2.23
CA ILE A 19 -21.64 2.90 -3.05
C ILE A 19 -22.16 2.24 -4.35
N LYS A 20 -23.19 1.39 -4.25
CA LYS A 20 -23.80 0.76 -5.44
C LYS A 20 -24.43 1.80 -6.36
N LYS A 21 -25.17 2.77 -5.81
CA LYS A 21 -25.80 3.86 -6.56
C LYS A 21 -24.77 4.65 -7.36
N TYR A 22 -23.69 5.09 -6.72
CA TYR A 22 -22.65 5.86 -7.39
C TYR A 22 -21.90 5.02 -8.43
N ALA A 23 -21.60 3.76 -8.14
CA ALA A 23 -20.97 2.87 -9.12
C ALA A 23 -21.78 2.74 -10.42
N LEU A 24 -23.12 2.65 -10.30
CA LEU A 24 -24.03 2.61 -11.43
C LEU A 24 -24.01 3.92 -12.24
N VAL A 25 -24.03 5.07 -11.56
CA VAL A 25 -23.95 6.39 -12.22
C VAL A 25 -22.62 6.59 -12.95
N THR A 26 -21.51 6.09 -12.40
CA THR A 26 -20.18 6.19 -13.01
C THR A 26 -19.93 5.16 -14.12
N GLY A 27 -20.88 4.24 -14.38
CA GLY A 27 -20.73 3.22 -15.41
C GLY A 27 -19.71 2.12 -15.09
N ILE A 28 -19.43 1.85 -13.81
CA ILE A 28 -18.50 0.78 -13.42
C ILE A 28 -19.18 -0.57 -13.67
N THR A 29 -18.70 -1.31 -14.66
CA THR A 29 -19.19 -2.65 -15.03
C THR A 29 -18.14 -3.73 -14.75
N GLY A 30 -18.59 -4.95 -14.44
CA GLY A 30 -17.70 -6.12 -14.29
C GLY A 30 -17.11 -6.35 -12.89
N VAL A 31 -17.39 -5.47 -11.93
CA VAL A 31 -17.01 -5.64 -10.52
C VAL A 31 -18.18 -5.30 -9.62
N ARG A 32 -18.42 -6.09 -8.56
CA ARG A 32 -19.43 -5.76 -7.55
C ARG A 32 -18.95 -4.61 -6.66
N PRO A 33 -19.55 -3.41 -6.72
CA PRO A 33 -19.16 -2.28 -5.89
C PRO A 33 -19.59 -2.54 -4.44
N SER A 34 -18.63 -2.51 -3.52
CA SER A 34 -18.87 -2.72 -2.09
C SER A 34 -17.76 -2.09 -1.25
N PRO A 35 -17.98 -1.81 0.05
CA PRO A 35 -16.93 -1.32 0.94
C PRO A 35 -15.67 -2.21 0.94
N HIS A 36 -15.84 -3.54 0.83
CA HIS A 36 -14.72 -4.47 0.78
C HIS A 36 -13.93 -4.35 -0.53
N THR A 37 -14.63 -4.17 -1.66
CA THR A 37 -14.00 -3.91 -2.96
C THR A 37 -13.17 -2.63 -2.92
N PHE A 38 -13.73 -1.55 -2.35
CA PHE A 38 -13.01 -0.28 -2.18
C PHE A 38 -11.78 -0.43 -1.29
N ARG A 39 -11.90 -1.13 -0.14
CA ARG A 39 -10.76 -1.42 0.75
C ARG A 39 -9.66 -2.18 0.02
N HIS A 40 -10.04 -3.16 -0.80
CA HIS A 40 -9.10 -3.93 -1.60
C HIS A 40 -8.37 -3.08 -2.64
N THR A 41 -9.10 -2.25 -3.39
CA THR A 41 -8.53 -1.32 -4.37
C THR A 41 -7.58 -0.33 -3.70
N PHE A 42 -7.97 0.23 -2.55
CA PHE A 42 -7.11 1.12 -1.77
C PHE A 42 -5.81 0.42 -1.34
N ALA A 43 -5.90 -0.78 -0.76
CA ALA A 43 -4.74 -1.56 -0.36
C ALA A 43 -3.81 -1.88 -1.54
N LYS A 44 -4.40 -2.25 -2.70
CA LYS A 44 -3.64 -2.48 -3.93
C LYS A 44 -2.88 -1.23 -4.36
N MET A 45 -3.57 -0.11 -4.50
CA MET A 45 -2.98 1.16 -4.95
C MET A 45 -1.88 1.64 -4.00
N PHE A 46 -2.10 1.50 -2.69
CA PHE A 46 -1.12 1.88 -1.67
C PHE A 46 0.17 1.05 -1.78
N LEU A 47 0.06 -0.28 -1.84
CA LEU A 47 1.22 -1.18 -1.97
C LEU A 47 1.93 -0.98 -3.33
N MET A 48 1.16 -0.80 -4.40
CA MET A 48 1.71 -0.50 -5.73
C MET A 48 2.40 0.87 -5.78
N GLY A 49 2.12 1.77 -4.84
CA GLY A 49 2.78 3.07 -4.68
C GLY A 49 4.04 3.07 -3.80
N ASP A 50 4.64 1.90 -3.51
CA ASP A 50 5.77 1.76 -2.57
C ASP A 50 5.39 2.07 -1.12
N GLY A 51 4.11 2.01 -0.79
CA GLY A 51 3.64 2.18 0.59
C GLY A 51 4.02 0.99 1.48
N ASP A 52 4.42 1.30 2.72
CA ASP A 52 4.80 0.30 3.71
C ASP A 52 3.57 -0.52 4.19
N PRO A 53 3.59 -1.86 4.10
CA PRO A 53 2.53 -2.72 4.64
C PRO A 53 2.18 -2.46 6.12
N TYR A 54 3.13 -2.07 6.97
CA TYR A 54 2.87 -1.75 8.37
C TYR A 54 2.05 -0.46 8.51
N VAL A 55 2.38 0.56 7.72
CA VAL A 55 1.59 1.80 7.64
C VAL A 55 0.21 1.51 7.08
N LEU A 56 0.10 0.64 6.07
CA LEU A 56 -1.19 0.22 5.52
C LEU A 56 -2.07 -0.46 6.58
N ARG A 57 -1.50 -1.30 7.44
CA ARG A 57 -2.23 -1.94 8.55
C ARG A 57 -2.86 -0.89 9.47
N ASP A 58 -2.07 0.11 9.83
CA ASP A 58 -2.50 1.17 10.75
C ASP A 58 -3.56 2.06 10.11
N LEU A 59 -3.39 2.44 8.83
CA LEU A 59 -4.39 3.17 8.05
C LEU A 59 -5.72 2.42 7.92
N LEU A 60 -5.68 1.10 7.83
CA LEU A 60 -6.87 0.25 7.75
C LEU A 60 -7.50 -0.04 9.12
N GLY A 61 -6.84 0.34 10.22
CA GLY A 61 -7.29 0.13 11.59
C GLY A 61 -7.28 -1.35 12.00
N HIS A 62 -6.41 -2.16 11.40
CA HIS A 62 -6.35 -3.59 11.72
C HIS A 62 -5.41 -3.83 12.91
N ASN A 63 -5.91 -4.51 13.95
CA ASN A 63 -5.10 -4.91 15.10
C ASN A 63 -4.08 -6.02 14.79
N SER A 64 -4.18 -6.64 13.60
CA SER A 64 -3.29 -7.73 13.17
C SER A 64 -2.92 -7.60 11.69
N MET A 65 -1.74 -8.11 11.36
CA MET A 65 -1.19 -8.10 10.00
C MET A 65 -1.84 -9.11 9.07
N SER A 66 -2.67 -10.02 9.58
CA SER A 66 -3.31 -11.10 8.83
C SER A 66 -4.01 -10.64 7.54
N THR A 67 -4.79 -9.55 7.61
CA THR A 67 -5.50 -9.00 6.44
C THR A 67 -4.54 -8.35 5.43
N VAL A 68 -3.46 -7.72 5.89
CA VAL A 68 -2.46 -7.11 4.99
C VAL A 68 -1.62 -8.17 4.30
N VAL A 69 -1.26 -9.25 5.01
CA VAL A 69 -0.60 -10.43 4.42
C VAL A 69 -1.46 -11.04 3.32
N LEU A 70 -2.78 -11.09 3.49
CA LEU A 70 -3.69 -11.55 2.44
C LEU A 70 -3.60 -10.66 1.19
N TYR A 71 -3.57 -9.33 1.35
CA TYR A 71 -3.36 -8.41 0.23
C TYR A 71 -2.00 -8.61 -0.45
N LEU A 72 -0.91 -8.76 0.30
CA LEU A 72 0.41 -9.03 -0.25
C LEU A 72 0.45 -10.33 -1.07
N LYS A 73 -0.25 -11.37 -0.60
CA LYS A 73 -0.37 -12.64 -1.34
C LYS A 73 -1.19 -12.48 -2.62
N LEU A 74 -2.32 -11.77 -2.55
CA LEU A 74 -3.19 -11.50 -3.70
C LEU A 74 -2.47 -10.72 -4.80
N PHE A 75 -1.62 -9.77 -4.44
CA PHE A 75 -0.91 -8.91 -5.40
C PHE A 75 0.52 -9.34 -5.68
N ARG A 76 0.87 -10.59 -5.32
CA ARG A 76 2.25 -11.07 -5.41
C ARG A 76 2.84 -10.95 -6.81
N GLU A 77 2.07 -11.27 -7.84
CA GLU A 77 2.51 -11.18 -9.24
C GLU A 77 2.77 -9.73 -9.66
N ASP A 78 1.83 -8.84 -9.38
CA ASP A 78 1.95 -7.40 -9.66
C ASP A 78 3.18 -6.79 -8.94
N LEU A 79 3.36 -7.13 -7.66
CA LEU A 79 4.52 -6.69 -6.88
C LEU A 79 5.83 -7.29 -7.40
N HIS A 80 5.83 -8.57 -7.77
CA HIS A 80 7.02 -9.21 -8.32
C HIS A 80 7.46 -8.53 -9.63
N GLN A 81 6.51 -8.24 -10.51
CA GLN A 81 6.78 -7.52 -11.75
C GLN A 81 7.28 -6.09 -11.49
N LYS A 82 6.70 -5.40 -10.50
CA LYS A 82 7.14 -4.07 -10.09
C LYS A 82 8.59 -4.03 -9.58
N TYR A 83 8.98 -5.03 -8.78
CA TYR A 83 10.31 -5.09 -8.16
C TYR A 83 11.33 -5.91 -8.97
N LYS A 84 10.94 -6.45 -10.12
CA LYS A 84 11.84 -7.14 -11.04
C LYS A 84 13.00 -6.22 -11.43
N GLY A 85 14.24 -6.70 -11.33
CA GLY A 85 15.43 -5.90 -11.62
C GLY A 85 15.90 -5.01 -10.46
N ARG A 86 15.18 -4.97 -9.34
CA ARG A 86 15.58 -4.24 -8.12
C ARG A 86 16.11 -5.16 -7.03
N SER A 87 16.25 -6.46 -7.29
CA SER A 87 16.87 -7.35 -6.31
C SER A 87 18.38 -7.13 -6.26
N PRO A 88 19.02 -7.32 -5.10
CA PRO A 88 20.48 -7.30 -5.02
C PRO A 88 21.14 -8.29 -6.00
N VAL A 89 20.50 -9.41 -6.29
CA VAL A 89 20.99 -10.39 -7.28
C VAL A 89 20.92 -9.84 -8.71
N ASP A 90 19.87 -9.09 -9.05
CA ASP A 90 19.79 -8.41 -10.35
C ASP A 90 20.92 -7.38 -10.49
N TRP A 91 21.26 -6.68 -9.40
CA TRP A 91 22.41 -5.76 -9.38
C TRP A 91 23.72 -6.48 -9.62
N LEU A 92 23.92 -7.65 -8.99
CA LEU A 92 25.12 -8.46 -9.17
C LEU A 92 25.24 -9.03 -10.60
N ASN A 93 24.12 -9.43 -11.21
CA ASN A 93 24.08 -9.95 -12.58
C ASN A 93 24.37 -8.87 -13.65
N GLY A 94 24.26 -7.58 -13.30
CA GLY A 94 24.61 -6.45 -14.17
C GLY A 94 26.05 -5.94 -14.04
N ILE A 95 26.90 -6.56 -13.19
CA ILE A 95 28.26 -6.08 -12.93
C ILE A 95 29.22 -6.45 -14.07
N LYS A 96 29.34 -5.56 -15.07
CA LYS A 96 30.65 -4.95 -15.32
C LYS A 96 30.72 -3.72 -14.42
N VAL A 97 31.62 -3.73 -13.45
CA VAL A 97 31.76 -2.74 -12.37
C VAL A 97 31.69 -1.30 -12.89
N ARG A 98 30.57 -0.62 -12.61
CA ARG A 98 30.54 0.83 -12.39
C ARG A 98 29.84 1.05 -11.06
N ARG A 99 30.64 1.38 -10.03
CA ARG A 99 30.13 1.81 -8.73
C ARG A 99 29.47 3.18 -8.91
N PRO A 100 28.21 3.39 -8.49
CA PRO A 100 27.69 4.73 -8.28
C PRO A 100 28.36 5.30 -7.02
N ASP A 101 28.64 6.59 -7.05
CA ASP A 101 29.23 7.33 -5.94
C ASP A 101 28.37 7.21 -4.67
N VAL A 102 28.98 6.69 -3.62
CA VAL A 102 28.37 6.66 -2.29
C VAL A 102 28.52 8.07 -1.71
N GLN A 103 27.65 8.98 -2.14
CA GLN A 103 27.55 10.31 -1.56
C GLN A 103 26.08 10.74 -1.52
N ARG A 104 25.29 10.05 -0.69
CA ARG A 104 24.03 10.56 -0.15
C ARG A 104 23.68 9.79 1.13
N ASP A 105 23.94 10.49 2.23
CA ASP A 105 23.22 10.50 3.50
C ASP A 105 23.07 9.16 4.26
N LEU A 106 24.12 8.80 5.01
CA LEU A 106 23.97 7.96 6.22
C LEU A 106 24.00 8.88 7.45
N PRO A 107 22.95 8.91 8.29
CA PRO A 107 22.98 9.64 9.55
C PRO A 107 23.52 8.69 10.62
N PHE A 108 24.84 8.65 10.82
CA PHE A 108 25.44 8.06 12.02
C PHE A 108 26.84 8.63 12.20
N ASP A 109 26.91 9.78 12.88
CA ASP A 109 28.17 10.29 13.41
C ASP A 109 28.67 9.32 14.48
N VAL A 110 29.74 8.58 14.16
CA VAL A 110 30.57 7.92 15.16
C VAL A 110 31.94 8.59 15.08
N GLU A 111 32.07 9.73 15.78
CA GLU A 111 33.38 10.30 16.09
C GLU A 111 34.17 9.31 16.95
N MET A 112 35.17 8.65 16.35
CA MET A 112 36.26 8.04 17.10
C MET A 112 37.22 9.15 17.56
N GLN A 113 37.11 9.52 18.82
CA GLN A 113 38.25 10.09 19.55
C GLN A 113 39.31 9.01 19.69
N LEU A 114 40.43 9.13 18.97
CA LEU A 114 41.75 8.71 19.43
C LEU A 114 42.80 9.68 18.85
N GLY A 115 43.11 10.70 19.63
CA GLY A 115 44.25 11.60 19.45
C GLY A 115 45.02 11.69 20.76
N ASN A 116 45.88 10.69 21.01
CA ASN A 116 47.24 10.77 21.54
C ASN A 116 47.76 9.35 21.81
#